data_AF-A0A7J0ECV9-F1
#
_entry.id   AF-A0A7J0ECV9-F1
#
_cell.length_a   1.000
_cell.length_b   1.000
_cell.length_c   1.000
_cell.angle_alpha   90.00
_cell.angle_beta   90.00
_cell.angle_gamma   90.00
#
_symmetry.space_group_name_H-M   'P 1'
#
loop_
_entity.id
_entity.type
_entity.pdbx_description
1 polymer ?
#
loop_
_entity_poly.entity_id
_entity_poly.type
_entity_poly.pdbx_seq_one_letter_code
_entity_poly.pdbx_strand_id
1 'polypeptide(L)'
;MFMKNSGSCEDMGPGAFPVDEVHKISVLDIRLANADRHAGNILVQRDGEGGEIVLIPIDHGYCLPDNFKIAHSTGSIGVKLTNPIPPTPSTTICTMLLKKGAERGLTSFAIGSIMCGETLKKESVIEHIIREAEEAVLPGTSEATFLESVSLIMDRHLVELFP
;
A
#
# COMPACT_ATOMS: atom_id res chain seq x y z
N MET A 1 10.74 -19.38 11.02
CA MET A 1 11.36 -19.14 12.34
C MET A 1 10.24 -18.82 13.31
N PHE A 2 10.29 -19.35 14.54
CA PHE A 2 9.31 -19.02 15.59
C PHE A 2 9.90 -17.96 16.53
N MET A 3 9.09 -16.98 16.92
CA MET A 3 9.47 -15.90 17.84
C MET A 3 8.60 -15.96 19.09
N LYS A 4 9.19 -15.70 20.26
CA LYS A 4 8.44 -15.66 21.52
C LYS A 4 7.64 -14.36 21.59
N ASN A 5 6.36 -14.47 21.96
CA ASN A 5 5.46 -13.34 22.16
C ASN A 5 5.32 -12.99 23.66
N SER A 6 5.20 -11.71 23.96
CA SER A 6 5.12 -11.11 25.31
C SER A 6 3.85 -10.25 25.47
N GLY A 7 2.68 -10.83 25.16
CA GLY A 7 1.37 -10.18 25.33
C GLY A 7 0.65 -9.90 24.01
N SER A 8 -0.58 -9.39 24.07
CA SER A 8 -1.33 -8.96 22.88
C SER A 8 -1.17 -7.46 22.65
N CYS A 9 -1.03 -7.04 21.40
CA CYS A 9 -1.11 -5.63 21.04
C CYS A 9 -2.49 -5.02 21.39
N GLU A 10 -3.56 -5.83 21.43
CA GLU A 10 -4.92 -5.37 21.72
C GLU A 10 -5.08 -4.88 23.17
N ASP A 11 -4.26 -5.39 24.08
CA ASP A 11 -4.26 -5.03 25.49
C ASP A 11 -3.41 -3.77 25.78
N MET A 12 -2.73 -3.23 24.76
CA MET A 12 -1.79 -2.13 24.89
C MET A 12 -2.36 -0.85 24.25
N GLY A 13 -2.20 0.28 24.94
CA GLY A 13 -2.54 1.59 24.36
C GLY A 13 -1.53 2.00 23.27
N PRO A 14 -1.94 2.83 22.28
CA PRO A 14 -1.07 3.21 21.16
C PRO A 14 0.22 3.92 21.61
N GLY A 15 0.20 4.62 22.75
CA GLY A 15 1.38 5.27 23.33
C GLY A 15 2.42 4.30 23.93
N ALA A 16 2.12 3.00 24.02
CA ALA A 16 3.06 1.99 24.49
C ALA A 16 4.05 1.55 23.39
N PHE A 17 3.74 1.81 22.12
CA PHE A 17 4.53 1.33 21.00
C PHE A 17 5.61 2.36 20.60
N PRO A 18 6.89 1.94 20.50
CA PRO A 18 7.93 2.82 19.97
C PRO A 18 7.60 3.25 18.54
N VAL A 19 7.69 4.55 18.28
CA VAL A 19 7.36 5.14 16.97
C VAL A 19 8.17 4.50 15.85
N ASP A 20 9.45 4.22 16.09
CA ASP A 20 10.32 3.58 15.09
C ASP A 20 9.87 2.16 14.72
N GLU A 21 9.33 1.39 15.67
CA GLU A 21 8.78 0.06 15.40
C GLU A 21 7.51 0.13 14.57
N VAL A 22 6.63 1.09 14.86
CA VAL A 22 5.41 1.35 14.07
C VAL A 22 5.78 1.81 12.65
N HIS A 23 6.81 2.65 12.52
CA HIS A 23 7.32 3.10 11.22
C HIS A 23 7.88 1.95 10.37
N LYS A 24 8.63 1.01 10.97
CA LYS A 24 9.14 -0.17 10.26
C LYS A 24 8.00 -1.00 9.68
N ILE A 25 6.95 -1.25 10.47
CA ILE A 25 5.79 -2.03 10.03
C ILE A 25 5.02 -1.29 8.94
N SER A 26 4.76 0.01 9.11
CA SER A 26 4.02 0.78 8.10
C SER A 26 4.76 0.86 6.76
N VAL A 27 6.09 1.03 6.75
CA VAL A 27 6.89 0.97 5.52
C VAL A 27 6.81 -0.41 4.86
N LEU A 28 6.89 -1.48 5.65
CA LEU A 28 6.78 -2.85 5.15
C LEU A 28 5.39 -3.09 4.54
N ASP A 29 4.33 -2.72 5.25
CA ASP A 29 2.95 -2.94 4.82
C ASP A 29 2.61 -2.13 3.57
N ILE A 30 3.05 -0.87 3.47
CA ILE A 30 2.94 -0.07 2.24
C ILE A 30 3.66 -0.76 1.09
N ARG A 31 4.92 -1.16 1.28
CA ARG A 31 5.73 -1.74 0.21
C ARG A 31 5.18 -3.06 -0.32
N LEU A 32 4.58 -3.85 0.56
CA LEU A 32 3.97 -5.14 0.23
C LEU A 32 2.49 -5.05 -0.15
N ALA A 33 1.89 -3.84 -0.11
CA ALA A 33 0.45 -3.64 -0.22
C ALA A 33 -0.35 -4.58 0.68
N ASN A 34 0.06 -4.68 1.95
CA ASN A 34 -0.62 -5.52 2.93
C ASN A 34 -2.04 -5.00 3.19
N ALA A 35 -3.04 -5.83 2.96
CA ALA A 35 -4.45 -5.47 3.12
C ALA A 35 -5.07 -5.89 4.46
N ASP A 36 -4.33 -6.60 5.33
CA ASP A 36 -4.88 -7.23 6.53
C ASP A 36 -3.94 -7.14 7.75
N ARG A 37 -3.23 -6.02 7.91
CA ARG A 37 -2.49 -5.75 9.14
C ARG A 37 -3.47 -5.38 10.26
N HIS A 38 -3.54 -6.22 11.28
CA HIS A 38 -4.24 -5.93 12.53
C HIS A 38 -3.38 -6.26 13.76
N ALA A 39 -3.84 -5.88 14.95
CA ALA A 39 -3.10 -6.06 16.22
C ALA A 39 -2.72 -7.53 16.50
N GLY A 40 -3.63 -8.47 16.22
CA GLY A 40 -3.34 -9.91 16.27
C GLY A 40 -2.25 -10.41 15.32
N ASN A 41 -1.90 -9.65 14.27
CA ASN A 41 -0.82 -9.98 13.33
C ASN A 41 0.51 -9.29 13.70
N ILE A 42 0.64 -8.78 14.93
CA ILE A 42 1.87 -8.17 15.43
C ILE A 42 2.23 -8.86 16.73
N LEU A 43 3.39 -9.52 16.76
CA LEU A 43 3.95 -10.03 18.00
C LEU A 43 4.69 -8.92 18.73
N VAL A 44 4.52 -8.88 20.05
CA VAL A 44 5.26 -7.98 20.94
C VAL A 44 6.38 -8.79 21.56
N GLN A 45 7.61 -8.38 21.38
CA GLN A 45 8.74 -8.92 22.12
C GLN A 45 9.26 -7.89 23.11
N ARG A 46 9.62 -8.35 24.30
CA ARG A 46 10.20 -7.52 25.36
C ARG A 46 11.23 -8.31 26.15
N ASP A 47 12.37 -7.70 26.44
CA ASP A 47 13.42 -8.32 27.25
C ASP A 47 13.27 -7.96 28.74
N GLY A 48 12.55 -8.81 29.47
CA GLY A 48 12.26 -8.62 30.90
C GLY A 48 11.25 -7.51 31.22
N GLU A 49 11.00 -7.30 32.52
CA GLU A 49 10.19 -6.17 32.99
C GLU A 49 10.95 -4.85 32.77
N GLY A 50 10.32 -3.89 32.10
CA GLY A 50 10.95 -2.61 31.78
C GLY A 50 11.71 -2.57 30.45
N GLY A 51 11.96 -3.71 29.80
CA GLY A 51 12.70 -3.78 28.53
C GLY A 51 12.04 -3.01 27.38
N GLU A 52 12.84 -2.71 26.35
CA GLU A 52 12.35 -2.07 25.13
C GLU A 52 11.41 -3.02 24.37
N ILE A 53 10.34 -2.46 23.80
CA ILE A 53 9.38 -3.21 22.98
C ILE A 53 9.91 -3.30 21.56
N VAL A 54 9.87 -4.50 21.01
CA VAL A 54 10.12 -4.77 19.59
C VAL A 54 8.83 -5.34 18.99
N LEU A 55 8.41 -4.82 17.84
CA LEU A 55 7.22 -5.27 17.13
C LEU A 55 7.61 -6.13 15.94
N ILE A 56 7.08 -7.35 15.89
CA ILE A 56 7.40 -8.31 14.84
C ILE A 56 6.11 -8.53 14.03
N PRO A 57 6.02 -7.99 12.80
CA PRO A 57 4.89 -8.28 11.94
C PRO A 57 4.95 -9.76 11.55
N ILE A 58 3.81 -10.42 11.66
CA ILE A 58 3.62 -11.80 11.22
C ILE A 58 2.48 -11.87 10.22
N ASP A 59 2.22 -13.07 9.71
CA ASP A 59 1.09 -13.37 8.83
C ASP A 59 0.96 -12.42 7.63
N HIS A 60 1.87 -12.60 6.67
CA HIS A 60 1.89 -11.83 5.42
C HIS A 60 1.08 -12.50 4.31
N GLY A 61 0.12 -13.37 4.66
CA GLY A 61 -0.65 -14.16 3.69
C GLY A 61 -1.50 -13.33 2.71
N TYR A 62 -1.83 -12.09 3.08
CA TYR A 62 -2.59 -11.12 2.26
C TYR A 62 -1.73 -9.97 1.72
N CYS A 63 -0.43 -10.18 1.57
CA CYS A 63 0.49 -9.26 0.91
C CYS A 63 0.66 -9.61 -0.59
N LEU A 64 1.27 -8.71 -1.35
CA LEU A 64 1.67 -8.92 -2.75
C LEU A 64 0.50 -9.27 -3.69
N PRO A 65 -0.57 -8.46 -3.75
CA PRO A 65 -1.59 -8.66 -4.78
C PRO A 65 -0.95 -8.54 -6.16
N ASP A 66 -1.30 -9.44 -7.09
CA ASP A 66 -0.78 -9.41 -8.46
C ASP A 66 -0.99 -8.02 -9.08
N ASN A 67 -2.21 -7.48 -8.90
CA ASN A 67 -2.64 -6.18 -9.40
C ASN A 67 -3.50 -5.49 -8.34
N PHE A 68 -3.58 -4.17 -8.35
CA PHE A 68 -4.68 -3.46 -7.68
C PHE A 68 -6.01 -3.83 -8.38
N LYS A 69 -7.09 -4.08 -7.63
CA LYS A 69 -8.34 -4.61 -8.19
C LYS A 69 -9.05 -3.56 -9.05
N ILE A 70 -8.77 -3.54 -10.35
CA ILE A 70 -9.57 -2.79 -11.32
C ILE A 70 -10.70 -3.71 -11.78
N ALA A 71 -11.80 -3.73 -11.00
CA ALA A 71 -13.01 -4.41 -11.42
C ALA A 71 -13.61 -3.66 -12.61
N HIS A 72 -13.33 -4.12 -13.84
CA HIS A 72 -14.06 -3.65 -15.01
C HIS A 72 -15.53 -4.07 -14.87
N SER A 73 -16.39 -3.17 -14.40
CA SER A 73 -17.81 -3.27 -14.71
C SER A 73 -17.97 -2.93 -16.19
N THR A 74 -17.78 -3.91 -17.07
CA THR A 74 -18.15 -3.79 -18.49
C THR A 74 -19.66 -3.77 -18.61
N GLY A 75 -20.26 -2.60 -18.33
CA GLY A 75 -21.55 -2.24 -18.87
C GLY A 75 -21.36 -1.73 -20.29
N SER A 76 -22.00 -2.40 -21.25
CA SER A 76 -22.19 -1.99 -22.66
C SER A 76 -21.23 -2.61 -23.70
N ILE A 77 -21.80 -3.59 -24.42
CA ILE A 77 -21.69 -3.86 -25.86
C ILE A 77 -20.28 -3.78 -26.47
N GLY A 78 -19.66 -4.95 -26.60
CA GLY A 78 -19.26 -5.40 -27.94
C GLY A 78 -18.03 -4.79 -28.59
N VAL A 79 -16.96 -4.47 -27.86
CA VAL A 79 -15.60 -4.65 -28.39
C VAL A 79 -14.63 -5.01 -27.26
N LYS A 80 -14.09 -6.24 -27.23
CA LYS A 80 -12.88 -6.55 -26.44
C LYS A 80 -11.67 -5.93 -27.16
N LEU A 81 -11.55 -4.60 -27.10
CA LEU A 81 -10.36 -3.87 -27.53
C LEU A 81 -9.51 -3.54 -26.30
N THR A 82 -9.01 -4.54 -25.60
CA THR A 82 -7.96 -4.30 -24.61
C THR A 82 -6.97 -5.45 -24.71
N ASN A 83 -5.85 -5.21 -25.41
CA ASN A 83 -4.63 -5.91 -25.01
C ASN A 83 -4.45 -5.61 -23.52
N PRO A 84 -4.28 -6.63 -22.66
CA PRO A 84 -4.15 -6.39 -21.23
C PRO A 84 -2.98 -5.45 -20.97
N ILE A 85 -3.18 -4.50 -20.05
CA ILE A 85 -2.12 -3.63 -19.52
C ILE A 85 -0.92 -4.53 -19.15
N PRO A 86 0.32 -4.08 -19.39
CA PRO A 86 1.49 -4.84 -18.96
C PRO A 86 1.35 -5.20 -17.47
N PRO A 87 1.53 -6.49 -17.10
CA PRO A 87 1.40 -6.91 -15.71
C PRO A 87 2.46 -6.17 -14.89
N THR A 88 2.02 -5.18 -14.13
CA THR A 88 2.89 -4.34 -13.34
C THR A 88 2.70 -4.71 -11.87
N PRO A 89 3.73 -5.25 -11.20
CA PRO A 89 3.59 -5.66 -9.81
C PRO A 89 3.13 -4.49 -8.93
N SER A 90 2.12 -4.72 -8.09
CA SER A 90 1.62 -3.76 -7.10
C SER A 90 2.76 -3.15 -6.26
N THR A 91 3.78 -3.93 -5.95
CA THR A 91 4.98 -3.52 -5.21
C THR A 91 5.79 -2.43 -5.89
N THR A 92 5.84 -2.40 -7.24
CA THR A 92 6.54 -1.35 -8.00
C THR A 92 5.84 -0.01 -7.80
N ILE A 93 4.52 0.01 -7.93
CA ILE A 93 3.68 1.20 -7.75
C ILE A 93 3.72 1.65 -6.28
N CYS A 94 3.63 0.72 -5.33
CA CYS A 94 3.75 1.03 -3.89
C CYS A 94 5.11 1.63 -3.55
N THR A 95 6.19 1.09 -4.14
CA THR A 95 7.54 1.63 -3.94
C THR A 95 7.68 3.03 -4.52
N MET A 96 7.05 3.29 -5.67
CA MET A 96 7.01 4.62 -6.27
C MET A 96 6.27 5.61 -5.36
N LEU A 97 5.09 5.23 -4.86
CA LEU A 97 4.29 6.02 -3.93
C LEU A 97 5.06 6.32 -2.64
N LEU A 98 5.69 5.31 -2.05
CA LEU A 98 6.47 5.47 -0.83
C LEU A 98 7.64 6.45 -1.01
N LYS A 99 8.39 6.33 -2.11
CA LYS A 99 9.51 7.23 -2.43
C LYS A 99 9.03 8.68 -2.64
N LYS A 100 8.03 8.87 -3.49
CA LYS A 100 7.48 10.19 -3.83
C LYS A 100 6.80 10.88 -2.64
N GLY A 101 6.12 10.11 -1.79
CA GLY A 101 5.53 10.60 -0.55
C GLY A 101 6.58 11.01 0.46
N ALA A 102 7.62 10.17 0.66
CA ALA A 102 8.72 10.48 1.57
C ALA A 102 9.53 11.71 1.13
N GLU A 103 9.81 11.85 -0.17
CA GLU A 103 10.48 13.03 -0.74
C GLU A 103 9.69 14.33 -0.50
N ARG A 104 8.36 14.24 -0.40
CA ARG A 104 7.45 15.35 -0.06
C ARG A 104 7.26 15.55 1.44
N GLY A 105 7.90 14.76 2.30
CA GLY A 105 7.74 14.84 3.75
C GLY A 105 6.39 14.32 4.27
N LEU A 106 5.67 13.50 3.48
CA LEU A 106 4.42 12.90 3.91
C LEU A 106 4.65 11.87 5.03
N THR A 107 3.71 11.81 5.97
CA THR A 107 3.73 10.78 7.03
C THR A 107 3.37 9.42 6.46
N SER A 108 3.78 8.35 7.15
CA SER A 108 3.37 6.98 6.77
C SER A 108 1.84 6.80 6.77
N PHE A 109 1.14 7.50 7.67
CA PHE A 109 -0.33 7.56 7.66
C PHE A 109 -0.88 8.20 6.38
N ALA A 110 -0.34 9.35 5.96
CA ALA A 110 -0.78 10.02 4.73
C ALA A 110 -0.54 9.12 3.51
N ILE A 111 0.64 8.50 3.42
CA ILE A 111 0.98 7.57 2.34
C ILE A 111 0.05 6.34 2.35
N GLY A 112 -0.17 5.74 3.53
CA GLY A 112 -1.08 4.60 3.68
C GLY A 112 -2.52 4.94 3.32
N SER A 113 -2.98 6.15 3.62
CA SER A 113 -4.34 6.59 3.30
C SER A 113 -4.63 6.67 1.80
N ILE A 114 -3.60 6.86 0.96
CA ILE A 114 -3.72 6.82 -0.50
C ILE A 114 -4.02 5.40 -0.99
N MET A 115 -3.52 4.39 -0.28
CA MET A 115 -3.70 2.97 -0.62
C MET A 115 -5.04 2.40 -0.15
N CYS A 116 -5.68 3.02 0.86
CA CYS A 116 -6.92 2.55 1.43
C CYS A 116 -8.13 3.28 0.85
N GLY A 117 -9.15 2.53 0.40
CA GLY A 117 -10.45 3.11 0.06
C GLY A 117 -11.22 3.53 1.31
N GLU A 118 -12.04 4.59 1.21
CA GLU A 118 -12.89 5.04 2.32
C GLU A 118 -13.94 4.00 2.73
N THR A 119 -14.37 3.17 1.78
CA THR A 119 -15.31 2.06 2.00
C THR A 119 -14.95 0.89 1.08
N LEU A 120 -15.44 -0.32 1.38
CA LEU A 120 -15.28 -1.50 0.53
C LEU A 120 -15.84 -1.34 -0.90
N LYS A 121 -16.61 -0.28 -1.16
CA LYS A 121 -17.23 0.02 -2.46
C LYS A 121 -16.58 1.19 -3.20
N LYS A 122 -15.71 1.96 -2.54
CA LYS A 122 -15.10 3.16 -3.11
C LYS A 122 -13.66 2.83 -3.50
N GLU A 123 -13.33 3.17 -4.75
CA GLU A 123 -11.96 3.14 -5.28
C GLU A 123 -11.02 3.94 -4.35
N SER A 124 -9.86 3.36 -4.06
CA SER A 124 -8.76 4.07 -3.38
C SER A 124 -8.09 5.07 -4.31
N VAL A 125 -7.35 6.04 -3.75
CA VAL A 125 -6.63 7.02 -4.56
C VAL A 125 -5.59 6.34 -5.46
N ILE A 126 -4.91 5.30 -4.96
CA ILE A 126 -3.94 4.56 -5.77
C ILE A 126 -4.60 3.82 -6.95
N GLU A 127 -5.78 3.22 -6.75
CA GLU A 127 -6.54 2.59 -7.84
C GLU A 127 -6.98 3.63 -8.87
N HIS A 128 -7.42 4.81 -8.42
CA HIS A 128 -7.78 5.91 -9.31
C HIS A 128 -6.59 6.39 -10.17
N ILE A 129 -5.41 6.58 -9.55
CA ILE A 129 -4.16 6.94 -10.24
C ILE A 129 -3.82 5.92 -11.32
N ILE A 130 -3.90 4.62 -10.99
CA ILE A 130 -3.59 3.54 -11.92
C ILE A 130 -4.58 3.56 -13.09
N ARG A 131 -5.89 3.63 -12.82
CA ARG A 131 -6.91 3.69 -13.87
C ARG A 131 -6.73 4.88 -14.79
N GLU A 132 -6.41 6.06 -14.26
CA GLU A 132 -6.13 7.24 -15.07
C GLU A 132 -4.89 7.02 -15.96
N ALA A 133 -3.85 6.37 -15.43
CA ALA A 133 -2.66 6.02 -16.22
C ALA A 133 -2.97 5.03 -17.34
N GLU A 134 -3.87 4.08 -17.11
CA GLU A 134 -4.35 3.13 -18.12
C GLU A 134 -5.15 3.82 -19.24
N GLU A 135 -6.03 4.75 -18.88
CA GLU A 135 -6.82 5.54 -19.84
C GLU A 135 -5.92 6.49 -20.68
N ALA A 136 -4.76 6.88 -20.13
CA ALA A 136 -3.82 7.78 -20.79
C ALA A 136 -2.86 7.09 -21.79
N VAL A 137 -2.72 5.76 -21.74
CA VAL A 137 -1.77 5.01 -22.60
C VAL A 137 -2.47 4.21 -23.70
N LEU A 138 -1.78 3.97 -24.81
CA LEU A 138 -2.32 3.17 -25.92
C LEU A 138 -2.22 1.65 -25.62
N PRO A 139 -3.10 0.82 -26.20
CA PRO A 139 -2.98 -0.63 -26.09
C PRO A 139 -1.62 -1.14 -26.60
N GLY A 140 -0.98 -2.05 -25.86
CA GLY A 140 0.34 -2.60 -26.21
C GLY A 140 1.53 -1.71 -25.85
N THR A 141 1.31 -0.65 -25.06
CA THR A 141 2.36 0.17 -24.47
C THR A 141 3.30 -0.65 -23.57
N SER A 142 4.58 -0.27 -23.51
CA SER A 142 5.56 -0.94 -22.65
C SER A 142 5.29 -0.71 -21.16
N GLU A 143 5.73 -1.63 -20.30
CA GLU A 143 5.65 -1.46 -18.84
C GLU A 143 6.34 -0.16 -18.39
N ALA A 144 7.49 0.18 -18.97
CA ALA A 144 8.23 1.41 -18.63
C ALA A 144 7.41 2.67 -18.92
N THR A 145 6.76 2.73 -20.09
CA THR A 145 5.91 3.87 -20.47
C THR A 145 4.66 3.94 -19.60
N PHE A 146 4.09 2.80 -19.22
CA PHE A 146 2.98 2.77 -18.27
C PHE A 146 3.39 3.30 -16.89
N LEU A 147 4.52 2.84 -16.36
CA LEU A 147 5.06 3.32 -15.07
C LEU A 147 5.43 4.81 -15.10
N GLU A 148 5.89 5.32 -16.24
CA GLU A 148 6.11 6.76 -16.42
C GLU A 148 4.79 7.55 -16.33
N SER A 149 3.72 7.06 -16.98
CA SER A 149 2.37 7.62 -16.86
C SER A 149 1.88 7.62 -15.41
N VAL A 150 2.01 6.48 -14.71
CA VAL A 150 1.67 6.36 -13.27
C VAL A 150 2.45 7.36 -12.44
N SER A 151 3.76 7.51 -12.69
CA SER A 151 4.61 8.46 -11.95
C SER A 151 4.14 9.91 -12.09
N LEU A 152 3.84 10.35 -13.32
CA LEU A 152 3.41 11.72 -13.60
C LEU A 152 2.03 12.02 -12.99
N ILE A 153 1.09 11.09 -13.13
CA ILE A 153 -0.26 11.22 -12.57
C ILE A 153 -0.19 11.20 -11.05
N MET A 154 0.60 10.30 -10.46
CA MET A 154 0.81 10.25 -9.02
C MET A 154 1.38 11.57 -8.49
N ASP A 155 2.37 12.17 -9.16
CA ASP A 155 2.90 13.47 -8.75
C ASP A 155 1.84 14.57 -8.72
N ARG A 156 0.94 14.60 -9.71
CA ARG A 156 -0.18 15.53 -9.79
C ARG A 156 -1.16 15.33 -8.62
N HIS A 157 -1.60 14.09 -8.38
CA HIS A 157 -2.51 13.77 -7.27
C HIS A 157 -1.89 14.08 -5.90
N LEU A 158 -0.60 13.81 -5.70
CA LEU A 158 0.08 14.14 -4.46
C LEU A 158 0.10 15.65 -4.16
N VAL A 159 0.27 16.49 -5.19
CA VAL A 159 0.20 17.96 -5.04
C VAL A 159 -1.22 18.43 -4.73
N GLU A 160 -2.23 17.84 -5.37
CA GLU A 160 -3.64 18.20 -5.15
C GLU A 160 -4.13 17.82 -3.75
N LEU A 161 -3.71 16.65 -3.25
CA LEU A 161 -4.12 16.13 -1.94
C LEU A 161 -3.35 16.74 -0.77
N PHE A 162 -2.08 17.10 -0.99
CA PHE A 162 -1.17 17.59 0.04
C PHE A 162 -0.43 18.85 -0.47
N PRO A 163 -1.11 20.00 -0.54
CA PRO A 163 -0.56 21.26 -1.06
C PRO A 163 0.48 21.91 -0.15
#